data_AF-A6VNQ0-F1
#
_entry.id   AF-A6VNQ0-F1
#
_cell.length_a   1.000
_cell.length_b   1.000
_cell.length_c   1.000
_cell.angle_alpha   90.00
_cell.angle_beta   90.00
_cell.angle_gamma   90.00
#
_symmetry.space_group_name_H-M   'P 1'
#
loop_
_entity.id
_entity.type
_entity.pdbx_description
1 polymer ?
#
loop_
_entity_poly.entity_id
_entity_poly.type
_entity_poly.pdbx_seq_one_letter_code
_entity_poly.pdbx_strand_id
1 'polypeptide(L)' 'MRTFFIDLVGLAGLGSLCAGVYLQYGIAQTCIVGGGLCLLYAVVASRGRK' A
#
# COMPACT_ATOMS: atom_id res chain seq x y z
N MET A 1 2.44 17.26 13.99
CA MET A 1 1.13 16.54 13.99
C MET A 1 0.52 16.32 12.59
N ARG A 2 0.83 17.09 11.55
CA ARG A 2 0.17 16.97 10.22
C ARG A 2 0.47 15.66 9.47
N THR A 3 1.62 15.04 9.74
CA THR A 3 2.07 13.78 9.10
C THR A 3 1.21 12.58 9.47
N PHE A 4 0.62 12.54 10.68
CA PHE A 4 -0.20 11.41 11.14
C PHE A 4 -1.52 11.29 10.37
N PHE A 5 -2.15 12.41 10.02
CA PHE A 5 -3.38 12.41 9.23
C PHE A 5 -3.14 11.92 7.80
N ILE A 6 -2.02 12.32 7.19
CA ILE A 6 -1.62 11.86 5.86
C ILE A 6 -1.29 10.37 5.87
N ASP A 7 -0.64 9.88 6.92
CA ASP A 7 -0.36 8.46 7.09
C ASP A 7 -1.64 7.62 7.23
N LEU A 8 -2.61 8.08 8.04
CA LEU A 8 -3.90 7.42 8.19
C LEU A 8 -4.70 7.35 6.88
N VAL A 9 -4.74 8.45 6.13
CA VAL A 9 -5.42 8.50 4.83
C VAL A 9 -4.71 7.61 3.81
N GLY A 10 -3.38 7.55 3.86
CA GLY A 10 -2.57 6.63 3.07
C GLY A 10 -2.89 5.17 3.37
N LEU A 11 -2.92 4.77 4.65
CA LEU A 11 -3.29 3.41 5.06
C LEU A 11 -4.73 3.05 4.67
N ALA A 12 -5.68 3.97 4.85
CA ALA A 12 -7.07 3.76 4.47
C ALA A 12 -7.23 3.58 2.96
N GLY A 13 -6.54 4.40 2.16
CA GLY A 13 -6.52 4.28 0.70
C GLY A 13 -5.88 2.97 0.23
N LEU A 14 -4.78 2.55 0.85
CA LEU A 14 -4.09 1.30 0.52
C LEU A 14 -4.95 0.07 0.87
N GLY A 15 -5.66 0.11 2.00
CA GLY A 15 -6.66 -0.90 2.36
C GLY A 15 -7.84 -0.96 1.38
N SER A 16 -8.35 0.19 0.94
CA SER A 16 -9.45 0.27 -0.03
C SER A 16 -9.04 -0.29 -1.41
N LEU A 17 -7.81 -0.03 -1.87
CA LEU A 17 -7.27 -0.63 -3.09
C LEU A 17 -7.16 -2.15 -2.99
N CYS A 18 -6.62 -2.68 -1.89
CA CYS A 18 -6.55 -4.13 -1.66
C CYS A 18 -7.93 -4.79 -1.61
N ALA A 19 -8.93 -4.12 -1.00
CA ALA A 19 -10.32 -4.58 -0.97
C ALA A 19 -10.98 -4.56 -2.37
N GLY A 20 -10.71 -3.53 -3.18
CA GLY A 20 -11.19 -3.45 -4.55
C GLY A 20 -10.60 -4.53 -5.46
N VAL A 21 -9.29 -4.79 -5.35
CA VAL A 21 -8.62 -5.88 -6.09
C VAL A 21 -9.15 -7.23 -5.64
N TYR A 22 -9.40 -7.41 -4.34
CA TYR A 22 -10.01 -8.62 -3.81
C TYR A 22 -11.39 -8.88 -4.40
N LEU A 23 -12.25 -7.86 -4.49
CA LEU A 23 -13.60 -8.00 -5.05
C LEU A 23 -13.62 -8.33 -6.54
N GLN A 24 -12.69 -7.79 -7.33
CA GLN A 24 -12.67 -8.02 -8.78
C GLN A 24 -11.93 -9.30 -9.19
N TYR A 25 -10.83 -9.64 -8.52
CA TYR A 25 -9.88 -10.63 -9.02
C TYR A 25 -9.54 -11.75 -8.00
N GLY A 26 -10.12 -11.70 -6.80
CA GLY A 26 -9.93 -12.70 -5.75
C GLY A 26 -8.61 -12.58 -4.96
N ILE A 27 -8.36 -13.58 -4.11
CA ILE A 27 -7.26 -13.59 -3.12
C ILE A 27 -5.88 -13.50 -3.78
N ALA A 28 -5.67 -14.20 -4.89
CA ALA A 28 -4.35 -14.30 -5.51
C ALA A 28 -3.85 -12.94 -6.02
N GLN A 29 -4.70 -12.17 -6.70
CA GLN A 29 -4.30 -10.88 -7.26
C GLN A 29 -4.14 -9.81 -6.18
N THR A 30 -4.92 -9.85 -5.10
CA THR A 30 -4.75 -8.88 -3.99
C THR A 30 -3.41 -9.07 -3.27
N CYS A 31 -2.94 -10.31 -3.09
CA CYS A 31 -1.62 -10.58 -2.52
C CYS A 31 -0.48 -10.12 -3.42
N ILE A 32 -0.61 -10.26 -4.74
CA ILE A 32 0.42 -9.82 -5.71
C ILE A 32 0.52 -8.29 -5.72
N VAL A 33 -0.62 -7.60 -5.79
CA VAL A 33 -0.67 -6.12 -5.83
C VAL A 33 -0.22 -5.54 -4.49
N GLY A 34 -0.72 -6.07 -3.36
CA GLY A 34 -0.31 -5.64 -2.03
C GLY A 34 1.17 -5.90 -1.75
N GLY A 35 1.69 -7.07 -2.13
CA GLY A 35 3.11 -7.41 -2.02
C GLY A 35 4.01 -6.50 -2.86
N GLY A 36 3.61 -6.20 -4.10
CA GLY A 36 4.32 -5.26 -4.98
C GLY A 36 4.39 -3.84 -4.41
N LEU A 37 3.27 -3.34 -3.84
CA LEU A 37 3.22 -2.05 -3.15
C LEU A 37 4.18 -2.00 -1.94
N CYS A 38 4.23 -3.05 -1.13
CA CYS A 38 5.18 -3.14 -0.01
C CYS A 38 6.64 -3.12 -0.48
N LEU A 39 6.97 -3.81 -1.57
CA LEU A 39 8.31 -3.80 -2.14
C LEU A 39 8.69 -2.42 -2.68
N LEU A 40 7.79 -1.75 -3.39
CA LEU A 40 8.02 -0.38 -3.86
C LEU A 40 8.25 0.58 -2.70
N TYR A 41 7.45 0.46 -1.64
CA TYR A 41 7.62 1.27 -0.43
C TYR A 41 8.98 1.02 0.22
N ALA A 42 9.42 -0.24 0.33
CA ALA A 42 10.74 -0.59 0.85
C ALA A 42 11.89 0.00 0.01
N VAL A 43 11.77 0.00 -1.32
CA VAL A 43 12.75 0.63 -2.22
C VAL A 43 12.78 2.15 -2.02
N VAL A 44 11.63 2.81 -1.96
CA VAL A 44 11.55 4.26 -1.71
C VAL A 44 12.11 4.62 -0.34
N ALA A 45 11.77 3.86 0.70
CA ALA A 45 12.29 4.05 2.06
C ALA A 45 13.81 3.84 2.12
N SER A 46 14.35 2.89 1.35
CA SER A 46 15.79 2.68 1.22
C SER A 46 16.49 3.87 0.50
N ARG A 47 15.83 4.50 -0.48
CA ARG A 47 16.37 5.67 -1.19
C ARG A 47 16.35 6.95 -0.35
N GLY A 48 15.43 7.09 0.61
CA GLY A 48 15.36 8.21 1.54
C GLY A 48 16.45 8.22 2.63
N ARG A 49 17.33 7.22 2.67
CA ARG A 49 18.46 7.11 3.60
C ARG A 49 19.81 7.58 2.99
N LYS A 50 19.78 8.36 1.91
CA LYS A 50 20.93 9.11 1.38
C LYS A 50 20.79 10.59 1.68
#